data_AF-A0A7R9BNL9-F1
#
_entry.id   AF-A0A7R9BNL9-F1
#
_cell.length_a   1.000
_cell.length_b   1.000
_cell.length_c   1.000
_cell.angle_alpha   90.00
_cell.angle_beta   90.00
_cell.angle_gamma   90.00
#
_symmetry.space_group_name_H-M   'P 1'
#
loop_
_entity.id
_entity.type
_entity.pdbx_description
1 polymer ?
#
loop_
_entity_poly.entity_id
_entity_poly.type
_entity_poly.pdbx_seq_one_letter_code
_entity_poly.pdbx_strand_id
1 'polypeptide(L)'
;MASTSEQSESKTLKTFTLAEVAGKNKEEACLIVIHDKVYDVKSFLDEHPGGEEVLLEQAGKVATEAFEDVGHSTDARDLMKTYLVGEITEEEKQRTKEKLLKWTKDPVPESGWKQWLLPMAVAIVGSLLFRLYASRHEAN
;
A
#
# COMPACT_ATOMS: atom_id res chain seq x y z
N MET A 1 -10.37 -49.68 3.03
CA MET A 1 -9.62 -48.81 2.10
C MET A 1 -10.43 -47.53 1.98
N ALA A 2 -10.02 -46.34 2.39
CA ALA A 2 -8.71 -45.80 2.77
C ALA A 2 -8.92 -44.76 3.89
N SER A 3 -8.10 -44.82 4.95
CA SER A 3 -7.87 -43.67 5.83
C SER A 3 -7.08 -42.65 5.03
N THR A 4 -7.73 -41.60 4.54
CA THR A 4 -7.02 -40.43 4.06
C THR A 4 -6.74 -39.53 5.26
N SER A 5 -5.46 -39.46 5.58
CA SER A 5 -4.83 -38.63 6.57
C SER A 5 -5.34 -37.19 6.55
N GLU A 6 -6.00 -36.78 7.63
CA GLU A 6 -5.97 -35.40 8.09
C GLU A 6 -4.58 -35.13 8.66
N GLN A 7 -3.65 -34.71 7.80
CA GLN A 7 -2.41 -34.08 8.22
C GLN A 7 -2.72 -32.65 8.65
N SER A 8 -2.96 -32.48 9.95
CA SER A 8 -2.81 -31.20 10.64
C SER A 8 -1.35 -30.76 10.53
N GLU A 9 -1.02 -30.02 9.47
CA GLU A 9 0.29 -29.42 9.28
C GLU A 9 0.49 -28.29 10.30
N SER A 10 1.29 -28.56 11.33
CA SER A 10 1.75 -27.53 12.26
C SER A 10 2.66 -26.57 11.49
N LYS A 11 2.08 -25.51 10.90
CA LYS A 11 2.82 -24.44 10.24
C LYS A 11 3.77 -23.80 11.25
N THR A 12 5.05 -24.16 11.15
CA THR A 12 6.12 -23.51 11.91
C THR A 12 6.28 -22.11 11.33
N LEU A 13 5.77 -21.11 12.06
CA LEU A 13 5.90 -19.71 11.67
C LEU A 13 7.38 -19.35 11.67
N LYS A 14 7.92 -19.11 10.47
CA LYS A 14 9.32 -18.67 10.31
C LYS A 14 9.39 -17.16 10.43
N THR A 15 10.50 -16.67 10.93
CA THR A 15 10.79 -15.24 10.93
C THR A 15 11.57 -14.90 9.66
N PHE A 16 11.18 -13.82 8.99
CA PHE A 16 11.81 -13.36 7.75
C PHE A 16 12.30 -11.93 7.88
N THR A 17 13.38 -11.58 7.20
CA THR A 17 13.79 -10.18 6.99
C THR A 17 13.15 -9.62 5.72
N LEU A 18 12.95 -8.29 5.61
CA LEU A 18 12.44 -7.69 4.35
C LEU A 18 13.38 -7.97 3.16
N ALA A 19 14.69 -8.08 3.42
CA ALA A 19 15.67 -8.43 2.39
C ALA A 19 15.45 -9.86 1.87
N GLU A 20 15.15 -10.82 2.75
CA GLU A 20 14.82 -12.19 2.33
C GLU A 20 13.50 -12.27 1.57
N VAL A 21 12.49 -11.52 2.01
CA VAL A 21 11.19 -11.45 1.31
C VAL A 21 11.38 -10.87 -0.10
N ALA A 22 12.15 -9.78 -0.22
CA ALA A 22 12.48 -9.17 -1.52
C ALA A 22 13.30 -10.09 -2.43
N GLY A 23 14.17 -10.93 -1.87
CA GLY A 23 14.98 -11.89 -2.63
C GLY A 23 14.23 -13.16 -3.06
N LYS A 24 13.09 -13.46 -2.42
CA LYS A 24 12.23 -14.62 -2.69
C LYS A 24 11.01 -14.25 -3.53
N ASN A 25 11.25 -13.51 -4.60
CA ASN A 25 10.24 -13.09 -5.58
C ASN A 25 10.40 -13.80 -6.95
N LYS A 26 11.15 -14.91 -6.99
CA LYS A 26 11.35 -15.73 -8.19
C LYS A 26 10.24 -16.77 -8.31
N GLU A 27 10.12 -17.38 -9.48
CA GLU A 27 9.04 -18.29 -9.89
C GLU A 27 8.65 -19.38 -8.87
N GLU A 28 9.55 -19.72 -7.94
CA GLU A 28 9.35 -20.69 -6.86
C GLU A 28 8.47 -20.21 -5.69
N ALA A 29 8.41 -18.89 -5.40
CA ALA A 29 7.60 -18.35 -4.30
C ALA A 29 7.19 -16.89 -4.54
N CYS A 30 5.99 -16.52 -4.07
CA CYS A 30 5.49 -15.15 -4.15
C CYS A 30 5.17 -14.65 -2.74
N LEU A 31 6.19 -14.08 -2.08
CA LEU A 31 6.06 -13.60 -0.71
C LEU A 31 5.58 -12.15 -0.68
N ILE A 32 4.53 -11.90 0.09
CA ILE A 32 3.96 -10.56 0.30
C ILE A 32 3.86 -10.30 1.80
N VAL A 33 4.19 -9.08 2.23
CA VAL A 33 4.06 -8.68 3.64
C VAL A 33 2.80 -7.84 3.85
N ILE A 34 1.89 -8.30 4.72
CA ILE A 34 0.66 -7.60 5.09
C ILE A 34 0.57 -7.59 6.62
N HIS A 35 0.41 -6.42 7.24
CA HIS A 35 0.30 -6.28 8.70
C HIS A 35 1.42 -7.02 9.47
N ASP A 36 2.66 -6.80 9.05
CA ASP A 36 3.88 -7.42 9.62
C ASP A 36 3.94 -8.96 9.53
N LYS A 37 3.07 -9.56 8.71
CA LYS A 37 3.01 -11.00 8.46
C LYS A 37 3.38 -11.31 7.02
N VAL A 38 4.07 -12.42 6.82
CA VAL A 38 4.54 -12.88 5.52
C VAL A 38 3.60 -13.96 5.01
N TYR A 39 3.07 -13.75 3.81
CA TYR A 39 2.16 -14.65 3.14
C TYR A 39 2.80 -15.15 1.85
N ASP A 40 2.68 -16.45 1.58
CA ASP A 40 3.07 -17.03 0.29
C ASP A 40 1.82 -17.23 -0.56
N VAL A 41 1.63 -16.35 -1.53
CA VAL A 41 0.46 -16.34 -2.41
C VAL A 41 0.73 -17.00 -3.76
N LYS A 42 1.85 -17.72 -3.91
CA LYS A 42 2.23 -18.33 -5.20
C LYS A 42 1.13 -19.22 -5.78
N SER A 43 0.50 -20.05 -4.96
CA SER A 43 -0.59 -20.93 -5.37
C SER A 43 -1.92 -20.21 -5.58
N PHE A 44 -2.03 -18.95 -5.17
CA PHE A 44 -3.25 -18.15 -5.25
C PHE A 44 -3.23 -17.13 -6.41
N LEU A 45 -2.13 -17.05 -7.17
CA LEU A 45 -1.97 -16.08 -8.26
C LEU A 45 -3.14 -16.15 -9.27
N ASP A 46 -3.42 -17.34 -9.79
CA ASP A 46 -4.50 -17.56 -10.77
C ASP A 46 -5.91 -17.51 -10.17
N GLU A 47 -6.04 -17.75 -8.86
CA GLU A 47 -7.33 -17.75 -8.16
C GLU A 47 -7.71 -16.36 -7.62
N HIS A 48 -6.79 -15.40 -7.67
CA HIS A 48 -7.03 -14.06 -7.17
C HIS A 48 -8.04 -13.30 -8.05
N PRO A 49 -9.20 -12.88 -7.51
CA PRO A 49 -10.23 -12.19 -8.30
C PRO A 49 -9.78 -10.85 -8.90
N GLY A 50 -8.74 -10.23 -8.34
CA GLY A 50 -8.12 -9.00 -8.86
C GLY A 50 -7.03 -9.23 -9.92
N GLY A 51 -6.78 -10.48 -10.30
CA GLY A 51 -5.72 -10.88 -11.23
C GLY A 51 -4.36 -11.11 -10.57
N GLU A 52 -3.49 -11.88 -11.23
CA GLU A 52 -2.15 -12.19 -10.71
C GLU A 52 -1.19 -10.99 -10.78
N GLU A 53 -1.39 -10.07 -11.73
CA GLU A 53 -0.48 -8.95 -11.98
C GLU A 53 -0.30 -8.08 -10.72
N VAL A 54 -1.39 -7.75 -10.03
CA VAL A 54 -1.35 -6.93 -8.82
C VAL A 54 -0.63 -7.62 -7.66
N LEU A 55 -0.63 -8.96 -7.61
CA LEU A 55 0.14 -9.71 -6.61
C LEU A 55 1.62 -9.74 -6.97
N LEU A 56 1.95 -9.90 -8.25
CA LEU A 56 3.33 -9.89 -8.76
C LEU A 56 3.98 -8.52 -8.61
N GLU A 57 3.25 -7.42 -8.82
CA GLU A 57 3.75 -6.05 -8.59
C GLU A 57 4.13 -5.80 -7.12
N GLN A 58 3.41 -6.46 -6.20
CA GLN A 58 3.61 -6.38 -4.76
C GLN A 58 4.51 -7.50 -4.20
N ALA A 59 4.95 -8.43 -5.06
CA ALA A 59 5.84 -9.52 -4.66
C ALA A 59 7.15 -8.98 -4.09
N GLY A 60 7.54 -9.52 -2.94
CA GLY A 60 8.74 -9.11 -2.20
C GLY A 60 8.61 -7.77 -1.47
N LYS A 61 7.42 -7.18 -1.39
CA LYS A 61 7.17 -5.86 -0.79
C LYS A 61 6.15 -5.92 0.35
N VAL A 62 6.07 -4.82 1.09
CA VAL A 62 4.99 -4.56 2.05
C VAL A 62 3.78 -4.01 1.30
N ALA A 63 2.73 -4.81 1.21
CA ALA A 63 1.51 -4.52 0.47
C ALA A 63 0.33 -4.16 1.39
N THR A 64 0.60 -3.81 2.64
CA THR A 64 -0.45 -3.51 3.64
C THR A 64 -1.36 -2.39 3.18
N GLU A 65 -0.80 -1.31 2.62
CA GLU A 65 -1.59 -0.19 2.10
C GLU A 65 -2.44 -0.61 0.90
N ALA A 66 -1.84 -1.30 -0.08
CA ALA A 66 -2.56 -1.80 -1.25
C ALA A 66 -3.71 -2.76 -0.87
N PHE A 67 -3.50 -3.61 0.13
CA PHE A 67 -4.51 -4.56 0.60
C PHE A 67 -5.70 -3.86 1.29
N GLU A 68 -5.43 -2.85 2.13
CA GLU A 68 -6.48 -2.10 2.83
C GLU A 68 -7.22 -1.12 1.91
N ASP A 69 -6.53 -0.50 0.95
CA ASP A 69 -7.15 0.43 -0.02
C ASP A 69 -8.22 -0.23 -0.89
N VAL A 70 -7.98 -1.49 -1.29
CA VAL A 70 -8.95 -2.30 -2.04
C VAL A 70 -10.18 -2.68 -1.20
N GLY A 71 -10.04 -2.80 0.13
CA GLY A 71 -11.15 -3.11 1.02
C GLY A 71 -11.63 -4.57 0.93
N HIS A 72 -10.72 -5.54 0.98
CA HIS A 72 -11.04 -6.97 0.97
C HIS A 72 -12.06 -7.36 2.05
N SER A 73 -13.02 -8.23 1.69
CA SER A 73 -14.05 -8.76 2.57
C SER A 73 -13.48 -9.59 3.73
N THR A 74 -14.29 -9.81 4.78
CA THR A 74 -13.87 -10.62 5.94
C THR A 74 -13.49 -12.04 5.53
N ASP A 75 -14.24 -12.64 4.61
CA ASP A 75 -13.97 -13.98 4.09
C ASP A 75 -12.62 -14.05 3.35
N ALA A 76 -12.32 -13.05 2.52
CA ALA A 76 -11.02 -12.95 1.85
C ALA A 76 -9.86 -12.79 2.86
N ARG A 77 -10.08 -12.04 3.94
CA ARG A 77 -9.11 -11.89 5.05
C ARG A 77 -8.91 -13.19 5.82
N ASP A 78 -9.94 -14.02 5.95
CA ASP A 78 -9.83 -15.34 6.56
C ASP A 78 -9.12 -16.33 5.63
N LEU A 79 -9.43 -16.32 4.34
CA LEU A 79 -8.72 -17.12 3.34
C LEU A 79 -7.23 -16.79 3.30
N MET A 80 -6.87 -15.50 3.35
CA MET A 80 -5.48 -15.03 3.41
C MET A 80 -4.68 -15.69 4.54
N LYS A 81 -5.30 -15.96 5.69
CA LYS A 81 -4.61 -16.60 6.84
C LYS A 81 -4.11 -17.99 6.51
N THR A 82 -4.73 -18.69 5.55
CA THR A 82 -4.29 -20.03 5.12
C THR A 82 -2.93 -19.97 4.42
N TYR A 83 -2.58 -18.83 3.81
CA TYR A 83 -1.30 -18.59 3.11
C TYR A 83 -0.21 -18.01 4.01
N LEU A 84 -0.47 -17.84 5.31
CA LEU A 84 0.53 -17.32 6.27
C LEU A 84 1.72 -18.28 6.36
N VAL A 85 2.94 -17.80 6.10
CA VAL A 85 4.18 -18.59 6.23
C VAL A 85 5.06 -18.14 7.39
N GLY A 86 4.82 -16.93 7.89
CA GLY A 86 5.65 -16.37 8.96
C GLY A 86 5.36 -14.91 9.28
N GLU A 87 6.29 -14.30 9.99
CA GLU A 87 6.26 -12.88 10.35
C GLU A 87 7.60 -12.22 10.11
N ILE A 88 7.61 -10.90 9.96
CA ILE A 88 8.87 -10.17 9.86
C ILE A 88 9.58 -10.07 11.21
N THR A 89 10.91 -9.96 11.19
CA THR A 89 11.70 -9.77 12.40
C THR A 89 11.29 -8.52 13.17
N GLU A 90 11.41 -8.56 14.50
CA GLU A 90 11.10 -7.41 15.37
C GLU A 90 11.93 -6.16 15.02
N GLU A 91 13.16 -6.35 14.57
CA GLU A 91 14.05 -5.28 14.12
C GLU A 91 13.47 -4.52 12.91
N GLU A 92 12.89 -5.25 11.94
CA GLU A 92 12.28 -4.65 10.76
C GLU A 92 10.92 -4.01 11.08
N LYS A 93 10.16 -4.58 12.04
CA LYS A 93 8.93 -3.95 12.58
C LYS A 93 9.28 -2.59 13.22
N GLN A 94 10.33 -2.53 14.04
CA GLN A 94 10.79 -1.28 14.66
C GLN A 94 11.26 -0.28 13.60
N ARG A 95 12.07 -0.71 12.64
CA ARG A 95 12.55 0.15 11.55
C ARG A 95 11.42 0.76 10.71
N THR A 96 10.38 -0.02 10.43
CA THR A 96 9.18 0.46 9.71
C THR A 96 8.44 1.51 10.53
N LYS A 97 8.26 1.26 11.83
CA LYS A 97 7.63 2.19 12.77
C LYS A 97 8.42 3.49 12.96
N GLU A 98 9.75 3.41 13.06
CA GLU A 98 10.64 4.56 13.12
C GLU A 98 10.62 5.39 11.83
N LYS A 99 10.60 4.72 10.67
CA LYS A 99 10.48 5.40 9.37
C LYS A 99 9.15 6.13 9.23
N LEU A 100 8.05 5.50 9.65
CA LEU A 100 6.71 6.12 9.69
C LEU A 100 6.68 7.33 10.63
N LEU A 101 7.25 7.20 11.83
CA LEU A 101 7.32 8.27 12.82
C LEU A 101 8.20 9.44 12.36
N LYS A 102 9.26 9.15 11.61
CA LYS A 102 10.13 10.18 11.03
C LYS A 102 9.40 10.98 9.95
N TRP A 103 8.74 10.30 9.01
CA TRP A 103 7.98 10.96 7.94
C TRP A 103 6.84 11.85 8.45
N THR A 104 6.16 11.45 9.53
CA THR A 104 5.12 12.28 10.17
C THR A 104 5.67 13.48 10.93
N LYS A 105 6.97 13.51 11.22
CA LYS A 105 7.64 14.59 11.95
C LYS A 105 8.35 15.59 11.03
N ASP A 106 8.60 15.21 9.78
CA ASP A 106 9.10 16.11 8.75
C ASP A 106 7.97 17.09 8.33
N PRO A 107 8.19 18.42 8.34
CA PRO A 107 7.19 19.35 7.84
C PRO A 107 6.93 19.05 6.36
N VAL A 108 5.66 18.91 5.97
CA VAL A 108 5.25 18.79 4.56
C VAL A 108 5.94 19.93 3.79
N PRO A 109 6.72 19.65 2.74
CA PRO A 109 7.41 20.71 2.01
C PRO A 109 6.37 21.72 1.51
N GLU A 110 6.47 22.95 1.97
CA GLU A 110 5.53 24.04 1.68
C GLU A 110 5.40 24.41 0.18
N SER A 111 6.11 23.70 -0.70
CA SER A 111 6.14 23.89 -2.14
C SER A 111 4.94 23.30 -2.89
N GLY A 112 4.11 22.46 -2.28
CA GLY A 112 2.98 21.82 -2.98
C GLY A 112 1.76 22.73 -3.16
N TRP A 113 1.35 23.47 -2.12
CA TRP A 113 0.08 24.20 -2.13
C TRP A 113 0.23 25.70 -2.39
N LYS A 114 1.40 26.28 -2.05
CA LYS A 114 1.71 27.69 -2.36
C LYS A 114 1.76 27.95 -3.87
N GLN A 115 2.12 26.93 -4.67
CA GLN A 115 2.18 26.99 -6.12
C GLN A 115 0.80 27.03 -6.81
N TRP A 116 -0.27 26.61 -6.13
CA TRP A 116 -1.66 26.75 -6.62
C TRP A 116 -2.33 28.01 -6.08
N LEU A 117 -2.01 28.44 -4.86
CA LEU A 117 -2.60 29.64 -4.27
C LEU A 117 -2.15 30.93 -4.95
N LEU A 118 -0.90 31.01 -5.41
CA LEU A 118 -0.37 32.20 -6.11
C LEU A 118 -1.08 32.49 -7.45
N PRO A 119 -1.20 31.54 -8.41
CA PRO A 119 -1.94 31.77 -9.65
C PRO A 119 -3.44 31.96 -9.42
N MET A 120 -4.04 31.28 -8.43
CA MET A 120 -5.44 31.49 -8.05
C MET A 120 -5.69 32.93 -7.56
N ALA A 121 -4.79 33.49 -6.75
CA ALA A 121 -4.92 34.86 -6.26
C ALA A 121 -4.82 35.91 -7.39
N VAL A 122 -3.89 35.72 -8.34
CA VAL A 122 -3.74 36.61 -9.51
C VAL A 122 -4.99 36.59 -10.40
N ALA A 123 -5.60 35.42 -10.62
CA ALA A 123 -6.82 35.30 -11.40
C ALA A 123 -8.01 36.02 -10.74
N ILE A 124 -8.15 35.92 -9.41
CA ILE A 124 -9.21 36.61 -8.64
C ILE A 124 -9.04 38.13 -8.74
N VAL A 125 -7.82 38.64 -8.55
CA VAL A 125 -7.53 40.08 -8.64
C VAL A 125 -7.75 40.61 -10.06
N GLY A 126 -7.29 39.88 -11.09
CA GLY A 126 -7.51 40.24 -12.49
C GLY A 126 -9.01 40.29 -12.85
N SER A 127 -9.80 39.33 -12.37
CA SER A 127 -11.25 39.30 -12.59
C SER A 127 -11.98 40.47 -11.92
N LEU A 128 -11.57 40.85 -10.70
CA LEU A 128 -12.09 42.04 -10.01
C LEU A 128 -11.75 43.34 -10.75
N LEU A 129 -10.49 43.51 -11.18
CA LEU A 129 -10.07 44.68 -11.95
C LEU A 129 -10.79 44.76 -13.31
N PHE A 130 -10.96 43.63 -13.99
CA PHE A 130 -11.71 43.56 -15.25
C PHE A 130 -13.18 43.92 -15.05
N ARG A 131 -13.83 43.43 -13.98
CA ARG A 131 -15.21 43.81 -13.63
C ARG A 131 -15.34 45.30 -13.33
N LEU A 132 -14.40 45.89 -12.59
CA LEU A 132 -14.39 47.33 -12.31
C LEU A 132 -14.15 48.16 -13.57
N TYR A 133 -13.27 47.70 -14.46
CA TYR A 133 -13.01 48.33 -15.76
C TYR A 133 -14.24 48.28 -16.67
N ALA A 134 -14.85 47.10 -16.82
CA ALA A 134 -16.07 46.93 -17.61
C ALA A 134 -17.23 47.79 -17.06
N SER A 135 -17.42 47.81 -15.74
CA SER A 135 -18.44 48.64 -15.09
C SER A 135 -18.22 50.15 -15.30
N ARG A 136 -16.97 50.59 -15.45
CA ARG A 136 -16.62 51.99 -15.72
C ARG A 136 -16.73 52.35 -17.21
N HIS A 137 -16.53 51.39 -18.11
CA HIS A 137 -16.67 51.58 -19.55
C HIS A 137 -18.13 51.55 -20.01
N GLU A 138 -19.02 50.84 -19.31
CA GLU A 138 -20.47 50.89 -19.57
C GLU A 138 -21.14 52.18 -19.07
N ALA A 139 -20.46 52.94 -18.19
CA ALA A 139 -20.98 54.15 -17.57
C ALA A 139 -20.56 55.47 -18.25
N ASN A 140 -19.91 55.42 -19.42
CA ASN A 140 -19.41 56.58 -20.18
C ASN A 140 -19.79 56.47 -21.66
#